data_AF-A0A521UQW6-F1
#
_entry.id   AF-A0A521UQW6-F1
#
_cell.length_a   1.000
_cell.length_b   1.000
_cell.length_c   1.000
_cell.angle_alpha   90.00
_cell.angle_beta   90.00
_cell.angle_gamma   90.00
#
_symmetry.space_group_name_H-M   'P 1'
#
loop_
_entity.id
_entity.type
_entity.pdbx_description
1 polymer ?
#
loop_
_entity_poly.entity_id
_entity_poly.type
_entity_poly.pdbx_seq_one_letter_code
_entity_poly.pdbx_strand_id
1 'polypeptide(L)'
;ELDSAYIWDSATLLPGVSKENILGIESPLWTETVTNIEELEYMVFPRLVGHAEIGWSPAPKRNWDTYKLRLAQHGKRLETMGVNFYRSALVPWDSAKKATGTESQN
;
A
#
# COMPACT_ATOMS: atom_id res chain seq x y z
N GLU A 1 3.09 -5.80 -9.64
CA GLU A 1 3.70 -5.93 -8.29
C GLU A 1 2.79 -5.16 -7.33
N LEU A 2 3.28 -4.56 -6.25
CA LEU A 2 2.46 -3.69 -5.39
C LEU A 2 1.94 -2.42 -6.10
N ASP A 3 2.69 -1.92 -7.07
CA ASP A 3 2.34 -0.77 -7.90
C ASP A 3 1.02 -0.93 -8.65
N SER A 4 0.79 -2.08 -9.28
CA SER A 4 -0.44 -2.37 -10.02
C SER A 4 -1.69 -2.38 -9.13
N ALA A 5 -1.54 -2.65 -7.84
CA ALA A 5 -2.65 -2.57 -6.89
C ALA A 5 -3.05 -1.12 -6.53
N TYR A 6 -2.17 -0.14 -6.80
CA TYR A 6 -2.35 1.25 -6.42
C TYR A 6 -2.59 2.19 -7.62
N ILE A 7 -1.94 1.92 -8.77
CA ILE A 7 -1.94 2.82 -9.93
C ILE A 7 -3.20 2.58 -10.78
N TRP A 8 -4.34 3.08 -10.27
CA TRP A 8 -5.60 3.11 -11.01
C TRP A 8 -6.55 4.16 -10.43
N ASP A 9 -7.55 4.56 -11.20
CA ASP A 9 -8.62 5.47 -10.78
C ASP A 9 -9.98 4.88 -11.15
N SER A 10 -10.82 4.65 -10.13
CA SER A 10 -12.19 4.16 -10.29
C SER A 10 -13.00 5.00 -11.27
N ALA A 11 -12.81 6.32 -11.30
CA ALA A 11 -13.60 7.23 -12.13
C ALA A 11 -13.26 7.16 -13.62
N THR A 12 -12.13 6.56 -13.99
CA THR A 12 -11.67 6.46 -15.39
C THR A 12 -11.44 5.01 -15.83
N LEU A 13 -11.63 4.03 -14.95
CA LEU A 13 -11.29 2.64 -15.20
C LEU A 13 -12.26 1.98 -16.20
N LEU A 14 -13.55 2.33 -16.14
CA LEU A 14 -14.60 1.70 -16.94
C LEU A 14 -15.27 2.71 -17.87
N PRO A 15 -15.27 2.48 -19.20
CA PRO A 15 -16.01 3.31 -20.14
C PRO A 15 -17.51 3.33 -19.81
N GLY A 16 -18.12 4.51 -19.85
CA GLY A 16 -19.56 4.69 -19.60
C GLY A 16 -19.96 4.73 -18.12
N VAL A 17 -19.02 4.57 -17.19
CA VAL A 17 -19.26 4.73 -15.75
C VAL A 17 -18.65 6.05 -15.29
N SER A 18 -19.48 7.02 -14.91
CA SER A 18 -19.01 8.26 -14.30
C SER A 18 -18.83 8.10 -12.78
N LYS A 19 -18.13 9.05 -12.16
CA LYS A 19 -17.84 9.04 -10.72
C LYS A 19 -19.11 8.96 -9.86
N GLU A 20 -20.20 9.57 -10.31
CA GLU A 20 -21.49 9.62 -9.61
C GLU A 20 -22.15 8.24 -9.51
N ASN A 21 -21.77 7.30 -10.38
CA ASN A 21 -22.26 5.92 -10.37
C ASN A 21 -21.46 5.02 -9.40
N ILE A 22 -20.39 5.53 -8.80
CA ILE A 22 -19.44 4.74 -7.99
C ILE A 22 -19.64 5.08 -6.52
N LEU A 23 -20.10 4.09 -5.74
CA LEU A 23 -20.23 4.24 -4.28
C LEU A 23 -18.88 4.22 -3.56
N GLY A 24 -17.94 3.43 -4.06
CA GLY A 24 -16.63 3.25 -3.44
C GLY A 24 -15.87 2.07 -4.04
N ILE A 25 -14.92 1.55 -3.27
CA ILE A 25 -14.10 0.41 -3.64
C ILE A 25 -14.16 -0.66 -2.54
N GLU A 26 -13.78 -1.89 -2.89
CA GLU A 26 -13.61 -2.99 -1.95
C GLU A 26 -12.25 -3.65 -2.19
N SER A 27 -11.67 -4.26 -1.16
CA SER A 27 -10.45 -5.08 -1.25
C SER A 27 -10.76 -6.46 -0.67
N PRO A 28 -11.40 -7.34 -1.46
CA PRO A 28 -11.80 -8.66 -0.97
C PRO A 28 -10.58 -9.55 -0.75
N LEU A 29 -10.62 -10.35 0.31
CA LEU A 29 -9.67 -11.42 0.57
C LEU A 29 -10.39 -12.77 0.44
N TRP A 30 -9.99 -13.54 -0.56
CA TRP A 30 -10.34 -14.94 -0.73
C TRP A 30 -9.50 -15.81 0.21
N THR A 31 -10.10 -16.85 0.80
CA THR A 31 -9.51 -17.59 1.93
C THR A 31 -9.29 -19.07 1.65
N GLU A 32 -9.45 -19.51 0.41
CA GLU A 32 -9.25 -20.89 -0.03
C GLU A 32 -7.85 -21.42 0.33
N THR A 33 -6.84 -20.54 0.40
CA THR A 33 -5.44 -20.87 0.75
C THR A 33 -4.97 -20.20 2.04
N VAL A 34 -5.87 -19.60 2.82
CA VAL A 34 -5.52 -18.85 4.03
C VAL A 34 -6.04 -19.61 5.24
N THR A 35 -5.13 -20.06 6.10
CA THR A 35 -5.43 -20.98 7.22
C THR A 35 -5.22 -20.35 8.60
N ASN A 36 -4.50 -19.23 8.66
CA ASN A 36 -4.16 -18.53 9.91
C ASN A 36 -4.07 -17.01 9.69
N ILE A 37 -3.88 -16.28 10.79
CA ILE A 37 -3.86 -14.82 10.77
C ILE A 37 -2.57 -14.29 10.13
N GLU A 38 -1.44 -14.99 10.29
CA GLU A 38 -0.16 -14.57 9.73
C GLU A 38 -0.16 -14.62 8.19
N GLU A 39 -0.81 -15.63 7.61
CA GLU A 39 -1.06 -15.75 6.17
C GLU A 39 -2.04 -14.67 5.68
N LEU A 40 -3.12 -14.44 6.43
CA LEU A 40 -4.08 -13.38 6.12
C LEU A 40 -3.38 -12.03 6.04
N GLU A 41 -2.63 -11.67 7.08
CA GLU A 41 -1.90 -10.42 7.18
C GLU A 41 -0.89 -10.27 6.04
N TYR A 42 -0.13 -11.34 5.73
CA TYR A 42 0.81 -11.34 4.62
C TYR A 42 0.15 -11.09 3.26
N MET A 43 -1.05 -11.65 3.05
CA MET A 43 -1.80 -11.49 1.81
C MET A 43 -2.44 -10.09 1.69
N VAL A 44 -2.93 -9.55 2.80
CA VAL A 44 -3.66 -8.27 2.84
C VAL A 44 -2.69 -7.08 2.84
N PHE A 45 -1.62 -7.15 3.63
CA PHE A 45 -0.66 -6.07 3.78
C PHE A 45 0.55 -6.27 2.86
N PRO A 46 1.05 -5.19 2.23
CA PRO A 46 0.72 -3.79 2.47
C PRO A 46 -0.37 -3.22 1.54
N ARG A 47 -0.93 -4.03 0.64
CA ARG A 47 -1.87 -3.58 -0.41
C ARG A 47 -3.12 -2.92 0.16
N LEU A 48 -3.63 -3.38 1.29
CA LEU A 48 -4.83 -2.81 1.92
C LEU A 48 -4.68 -1.32 2.24
N VAL A 49 -3.49 -0.88 2.65
CA VAL A 49 -3.22 0.55 2.93
C VAL A 49 -3.43 1.41 1.67
N GLY A 50 -3.03 0.87 0.51
CA GLY A 50 -3.19 1.54 -0.78
C GLY A 50 -4.65 1.62 -1.23
N HIS A 51 -5.39 0.53 -1.05
CA HIS A 51 -6.83 0.52 -1.34
C HIS A 51 -7.58 1.51 -0.44
N ALA A 52 -7.25 1.58 0.86
CA ALA A 52 -7.84 2.60 1.74
C ALA A 52 -7.58 4.03 1.24
N GLU A 53 -6.37 4.32 0.74
CA GLU A 53 -6.07 5.63 0.14
C GLU A 53 -6.82 5.86 -1.17
N ILE A 54 -7.02 4.83 -1.99
CA ILE A 54 -7.79 4.93 -3.23
C ILE A 54 -9.24 5.32 -2.94
N GLY A 55 -9.86 4.73 -1.90
CA GLY A 55 -11.23 5.02 -1.51
C GLY A 55 -11.41 6.34 -0.75
N TRP A 56 -10.35 6.85 -0.12
CA TRP A 56 -10.43 8.03 0.76
C TRP A 56 -9.90 9.32 0.12
N SER A 57 -8.77 9.25 -0.59
CA SER A 57 -8.04 10.43 -1.06
C SER A 57 -8.49 10.87 -2.46
N PRO A 58 -8.59 12.19 -2.73
CA PRO A 58 -8.87 12.69 -4.07
C PRO A 58 -7.81 12.24 -5.08
N ALA A 59 -8.24 11.80 -6.27
CA ALA A 59 -7.35 11.27 -7.31
C ALA A 59 -6.13 12.16 -7.64
N PRO A 60 -6.26 13.50 -7.79
CA PRO A 60 -5.11 14.36 -8.10
C PRO A 60 -4.02 14.40 -7.02
N LYS A 61 -4.32 13.98 -5.79
CA LYS A 61 -3.35 13.94 -4.68
C LYS A 61 -2.62 12.59 -4.58
N ARG A 62 -3.03 11.58 -5.34
CA ARG A 62 -2.45 10.24 -5.30
C ARG A 62 -1.33 10.15 -6.33
N ASN A 63 -0.13 9.83 -5.88
CA ASN A 63 1.03 9.61 -6.73
C ASN A 63 1.86 8.44 -6.16
N TRP A 64 2.24 7.49 -7.00
CA TRP A 64 2.95 6.28 -6.57
C TRP A 64 4.31 6.58 -5.94
N ASP A 65 5.08 7.50 -6.52
CA ASP A 65 6.44 7.79 -6.06
C ASP A 65 6.47 8.43 -4.68
N THR A 66 5.46 9.24 -4.34
CA THR A 66 5.31 9.80 -2.98
C THR A 66 4.59 8.83 -2.04
N TYR A 67 3.64 8.04 -2.54
CA TYR A 67 2.91 7.03 -1.78
C TYR A 67 3.84 5.95 -1.23
N LYS A 68 4.75 5.39 -2.04
CA LYS A 68 5.66 4.33 -1.59
C LYS A 68 6.56 4.78 -0.42
N LEU A 69 6.87 6.07 -0.32
CA LEU A 69 7.62 6.64 0.81
C LEU A 69 6.78 6.68 2.09
N ARG A 70 5.51 7.09 2.00
CA ARG A 70 4.56 7.06 3.12
C ARG A 70 4.26 5.62 3.54
N LEU A 71 4.14 4.71 2.57
CA LEU A 71 3.93 3.30 2.84
C LEU A 71 5.11 2.66 3.57
N ALA A 72 6.35 3.03 3.21
CA ALA A 72 7.53 2.58 3.94
C ALA A 72 7.48 3.00 5.43
N GLN A 73 6.98 4.20 5.73
CA GLN A 73 6.75 4.64 7.11
C GLN A 73 5.64 3.83 7.81
N HIS A 74 4.57 3.48 7.09
CA HIS A 74 3.54 2.55 7.60
C HIS A 74 4.12 1.17 7.92
N GLY A 75 5.09 0.67 7.14
CA GLY A 75 5.77 -0.59 7.41
C GLY A 75 6.36 -0.66 8.83
N LYS A 76 7.01 0.41 9.31
CA LYS A 76 7.52 0.49 10.69
C LYS A 76 6.43 0.38 11.76
N ARG A 77 5.26 0.97 11.47
CA ARG A 77 4.10 0.89 12.37
C ARG A 77 3.53 -0.53 12.41
N LEU A 78 3.43 -1.20 11.26
CA LEU A 78 2.99 -2.60 11.18
C LEU A 78 3.95 -3.52 11.92
N GLU A 79 5.27 -3.34 11.76
CA GLU A 79 6.30 -4.06 12.52
C GLU A 79 6.12 -3.88 14.03
N THR A 80 5.89 -2.64 14.48
CA THR A 80 5.68 -2.33 15.91
C THR A 80 4.40 -2.98 16.44
N MET A 81 3.37 -3.13 15.60
CA MET A 81 2.11 -3.79 15.94
C MET A 81 2.19 -5.31 15.85
N GLY A 82 3.30 -5.88 15.37
CA GLY A 82 3.45 -7.33 15.15
C GLY A 82 2.66 -7.87 13.96
N VAL A 83 2.24 -7.01 13.02
CA VAL A 83 1.47 -7.40 11.83
C VAL A 83 2.41 -7.89 10.74
N ASN A 84 2.17 -9.09 10.22
CA ASN A 84 2.92 -9.64 9.09
C ASN A 84 2.55 -8.93 7.78
N PHE A 85 3.49 -8.76 6.85
CA PHE A 85 3.20 -8.16 5.55
C PHE A 85 4.24 -8.50 4.49
N TYR A 86 3.81 -8.51 3.24
CA TYR A 86 4.71 -8.70 2.10
C TYR A 86 5.61 -7.47 1.87
N ARG A 87 6.93 -7.64 2.02
CA ARG A 87 7.91 -6.60 1.72
C ARG A 87 8.20 -6.52 0.22
N SER A 88 7.30 -5.88 -0.53
CA SER A 88 7.51 -5.64 -1.97
C SER A 88 8.84 -4.90 -2.21
N ALA A 89 9.59 -5.35 -3.22
CA ALA A 89 10.88 -4.77 -3.61
C ALA A 89 10.76 -3.32 -4.14
N LEU A 90 9.56 -2.89 -4.53
CA LEU A 90 9.30 -1.54 -5.02
C LEU A 90 9.25 -0.48 -3.91
N VAL A 91 9.22 -0.89 -2.64
CA VAL A 91 9.07 0.02 -1.49
C VAL A 91 10.38 0.10 -0.70
N PRO A 92 10.88 1.32 -0.42
CA PRO A 92 12.14 1.52 0.30
C PRO A 92 11.97 1.38 1.83
N TRP A 93 11.69 0.18 2.33
CA TRP A 93 11.36 -0.08 3.74
C TRP A 93 12.42 0.41 4.75
N ASP A 94 13.70 0.21 4.45
CA ASP A 94 14.82 0.53 5.35
C ASP A 94 15.52 1.86 5.04
N SER A 95 15.09 2.62 4.03
CA SER A 95 15.83 3.81 3.58
C SER A 95 15.85 4.95 4.60
N ALA A 96 15.03 4.88 5.65
CA ALA A 96 15.12 5.79 6.79
C ALA A 96 16.34 5.53 7.70
N LYS A 97 17.02 4.37 7.62
CA LYS A 97 18.24 4.07 8.39
C LYS A 97 19.52 4.65 7.76
N LYS A 98 19.55 4.86 6.45
CA LYS A 98 20.76 5.32 5.73
C LYS A 98 21.04 6.83 5.84
N ALA A 99 20.03 7.64 6.17
CA ALA A 99 20.20 9.10 6.25
C ALA A 99 20.92 9.59 7.53
N THR A 100 21.09 8.73 8.53
CA THR A 100 21.71 9.07 9.84
C THR A 100 23.09 8.43 10.06
N GLY A 101 23.72 7.88 9.01
CA GLY A 101 24.93 7.06 9.11
C GLY A 101 26.13 7.50 8.27
N THR A 102 26.14 8.74 7.77
CA THR A 102 27.30 9.29 7.05
C THR A 102 27.75 10.61 7.69
N GLU A 103 28.36 10.50 8.87
CA GLU A 103 29.32 11.49 9.35
C GLU A 103 30.32 10.79 10.28
N SER A 104 31.61 11.11 10.10
CA SER A 104 32.82 10.53 10.72
C SER A 104 33.39 9.26 10.07
N GLN A 105 34.23 9.46 9.05
CA GLN A 105 35.64 9.01 9.01
C GLN A 105 36.32 9.70 7.82
N ASN A 106 37.01 10.80 8.12
CA ASN A 106 38.20 11.29 7.43
C ASN A 106 39.12 11.85 8.51
#